data_AF-A0A969F3D6-F1
#
_entry.id   AF-A0A969F3D6-F1
#
_cell.length_a   1.000
_cell.length_b   1.000
_cell.length_c   1.000
_cell.angle_alpha   90.00
_cell.angle_beta   90.00
_cell.angle_gamma   90.00
#
_symmetry.space_group_name_H-M   'P 1'
#
loop_
_entity.id
_entity.type
_entity.pdbx_description
1 polymer ?
#
loop_
_entity_poly.entity_id
_entity_poly.type
_entity_poly.pdbx_seq_one_letter_code
_entity_poly.pdbx_strand_id
1 'polypeptide(L)'
;MTNAVSIHDQGVAILLKQFMLIETCPSDWRALDLYLFRDEDVIFYVGQSYLAFERIWEHLRNGFKGRSTIGRFIFCNWPTSLKFTVELMSSQSARFATVHHDLNAAERHLILNHSPCFNEVLNSQPTPLPARYASSNTQLLCSRNLNKLIREAERAVRADEKRVWLEN
;
A
#
# COMPACT_ATOMS: atom_id res chain seq x y z
N MET A 1 13.11 0.36 19.94
CA MET A 1 13.44 1.33 18.89
C MET A 1 12.53 1.02 17.72
N THR A 2 11.63 1.95 17.41
CA THR A 2 10.55 1.83 16.42
C THR A 2 11.15 1.65 15.03
N ASN A 3 10.81 0.56 14.34
CA ASN A 3 11.06 0.41 12.91
C ASN A 3 10.55 1.68 12.21
N ALA A 4 11.47 2.41 11.58
CA ALA A 4 11.27 3.80 11.21
C ALA A 4 10.11 3.95 10.22
N VAL A 5 8.95 4.39 10.72
CA VAL A 5 8.00 5.15 9.92
C VAL A 5 8.78 6.36 9.44
N SER A 6 9.12 6.40 8.16
CA SER A 6 9.71 7.61 7.58
C SER A 6 8.57 8.61 7.41
N ILE A 7 8.37 9.41 8.46
CA ILE A 7 7.51 10.59 8.39
C ILE A 7 8.30 11.61 7.59
N HIS A 8 7.96 11.74 6.32
CA HIS A 8 8.39 12.89 5.54
C HIS A 8 7.36 14.00 5.78
N ASP A 9 7.74 15.27 5.66
CA ASP A 9 6.86 16.44 5.80
C ASP A 9 5.61 16.42 4.87
N GLN A 10 5.39 15.35 4.09
CA GLN A 10 4.38 15.21 3.05
C GLN A 10 3.62 13.86 3.06
N GLY A 11 3.87 12.98 4.03
CA GLY A 11 3.19 11.67 4.09
C GLY A 11 3.89 10.63 4.93
N VAL A 12 3.42 9.39 4.81
CA VAL A 12 3.92 8.21 5.53
C VAL A 12 4.22 7.10 4.53
N ALA A 13 5.42 6.54 4.60
CA ALA A 13 5.77 5.30 3.92
C ALA A 13 6.04 4.20 4.96
N ILE A 14 5.34 3.07 4.81
CA ILE A 14 5.42 1.95 5.76
C ILE A 14 5.31 0.62 5.03
N LEU A 15 6.00 -0.43 5.52
CA LEU A 15 5.84 -1.76 4.94
C LEU A 15 4.45 -2.30 5.23
N LEU A 16 3.88 -3.05 4.28
CA LEU A 16 2.54 -3.63 4.41
C LEU A 16 2.42 -4.47 5.69
N LYS A 17 3.46 -5.25 6.00
CA LYS A 17 3.51 -6.07 7.23
C LYS A 17 3.41 -5.25 8.51
N GLN A 18 3.91 -4.01 8.51
CA GLN A 18 3.82 -3.10 9.66
C GLN A 18 2.48 -2.37 9.67
N PHE A 19 2.01 -1.92 8.51
CA PHE A 19 0.67 -1.33 8.36
C PHE A 19 -0.42 -2.26 8.90
N MET A 20 -0.34 -3.56 8.61
CA MET A 20 -1.30 -4.57 9.06
C MET A 20 -1.35 -4.75 10.59
N LEU A 21 -0.39 -4.22 11.35
CA LEU A 21 -0.38 -4.24 12.81
C LEU A 21 -1.00 -2.98 13.43
N ILE A 22 -1.39 -2.01 12.60
CA ILE A 22 -2.02 -0.77 13.04
C ILE A 22 -3.54 -0.98 12.95
N GLU A 23 -4.16 -1.30 14.09
CA GLU A 23 -5.59 -1.61 14.14
C GLU A 23 -6.49 -0.37 14.09
N THR A 24 -5.99 0.77 14.55
CA THR A 24 -6.73 2.04 14.59
C THR A 24 -5.95 3.13 13.87
N CYS A 25 -6.66 3.97 13.11
CA CYS A 25 -6.03 5.06 12.37
C CYS A 25 -5.32 6.02 13.35
N PRO A 26 -3.99 6.20 13.24
CA PRO A 26 -3.28 7.22 14.01
C PRO A 26 -3.89 8.61 13.74
N SER A 27 -3.87 9.49 14.75
CA SER A 27 -4.44 10.84 14.66
C SER A 27 -3.90 11.61 13.45
N ASP A 28 -2.59 11.52 13.25
CA ASP A 28 -1.87 12.32 12.25
C ASP A 28 -2.10 11.78 10.83
N TRP A 29 -2.68 10.58 10.71
CA TRP A 29 -2.98 9.96 9.42
C TRP A 29 -4.40 10.27 8.95
N ARG A 30 -5.24 10.89 9.79
CA ARG A 30 -6.65 11.18 9.48
C ARG A 30 -6.82 12.18 8.33
N ALA A 31 -5.83 13.02 8.10
CA ALA A 31 -5.81 13.98 7.01
C ALA A 31 -5.16 13.44 5.71
N LEU A 32 -4.73 12.17 5.72
CA LEU A 32 -4.13 11.53 4.54
C LEU A 32 -5.26 10.94 3.69
N ASP A 33 -5.37 11.46 2.48
CA ASP A 33 -6.48 11.20 1.56
C ASP A 33 -6.02 10.55 0.24
N LEU A 34 -4.72 10.35 0.07
CA LEU A 34 -4.09 9.68 -1.05
C LEU A 34 -3.30 8.47 -0.57
N TYR A 35 -3.25 7.41 -1.37
CA TYR A 35 -2.42 6.24 -1.09
C TYR A 35 -1.86 5.59 -2.34
N LEU A 36 -0.76 4.87 -2.18
CA LEU A 36 -0.26 3.96 -3.20
C LEU A 36 0.34 2.69 -2.61
N PHE A 37 0.42 1.65 -3.44
CA PHE A 37 1.12 0.40 -3.15
C PHE A 37 2.28 0.25 -4.12
N ARG A 38 3.47 -0.08 -3.61
CA ARG A 38 4.65 -0.31 -4.44
C ARG A 38 5.57 -1.38 -3.88
N ASP A 39 6.46 -1.86 -4.72
CA ASP A 39 7.66 -2.61 -4.32
C ASP A 39 8.86 -1.98 -5.03
N GLU A 40 9.78 -1.41 -4.25
CA GLU A 40 10.86 -0.56 -4.76
C GLU A 40 10.30 0.55 -5.68
N ASP A 41 10.72 0.61 -6.94
CA ASP A 41 10.29 1.60 -7.93
C ASP A 41 9.02 1.21 -8.69
N VAL A 42 8.48 0.01 -8.45
CA VAL A 42 7.29 -0.46 -9.16
C VAL A 42 6.03 -0.05 -8.42
N ILE A 43 5.31 0.95 -8.95
CA ILE A 43 4.00 1.34 -8.42
C ILE A 43 2.91 0.43 -8.96
N PHE A 44 2.21 -0.27 -8.07
CA PHE A 44 1.13 -1.18 -8.44
C PHE A 44 -0.19 -0.45 -8.59
N TYR A 45 -0.51 0.42 -7.65
CA TYR A 45 -1.82 1.05 -7.59
C TYR A 45 -1.73 2.37 -6.84
N VAL A 46 -2.43 3.38 -7.33
CA VAL A 46 -2.67 4.67 -6.69
C VAL A 46 -4.17 4.81 -6.44
N GLY A 47 -4.57 5.40 -5.32
CA GLY A 47 -5.97 5.73 -5.10
C GLY A 47 -6.15 6.89 -4.14
N GLN A 48 -7.41 7.34 -4.06
CA GLN A 48 -7.83 8.38 -3.13
C GLN A 48 -9.04 7.95 -2.27
N SER A 49 -9.20 8.58 -1.13
CA SER A 49 -10.31 8.44 -0.18
C SER A 49 -10.20 9.52 0.88
N TYR A 50 -11.29 10.10 1.37
CA TYR A 50 -11.25 11.04 2.50
C TYR A 50 -10.57 10.48 3.76
N LEU A 51 -10.46 9.16 3.87
CA LEU A 51 -9.59 8.49 4.84
C LEU A 51 -8.86 7.34 4.14
N ALA A 52 -7.62 7.58 3.73
CA ALA A 52 -6.82 6.60 2.99
C ALA A 52 -6.54 5.33 3.81
N PHE A 53 -6.32 5.47 5.12
CA PHE A 53 -6.10 4.35 6.04
C PHE A 53 -7.23 3.30 5.99
N GLU A 54 -8.49 3.74 6.15
CA GLU A 54 -9.64 2.83 6.08
C GLU A 54 -9.79 2.21 4.70
N ARG A 55 -9.50 2.98 3.65
CA ARG A 55 -9.60 2.49 2.28
C ARG A 55 -8.61 1.36 1.99
N ILE A 56 -7.38 1.44 2.51
CA ILE A 56 -6.41 0.34 2.42
C ILE A 56 -6.92 -0.90 3.16
N TRP A 57 -7.48 -0.74 4.36
CA TRP A 57 -8.09 -1.87 5.07
C TRP A 57 -9.27 -2.46 4.31
N GLU A 58 -10.10 -1.65 3.67
CA GLU A 58 -11.16 -2.14 2.78
C GLU A 58 -10.60 -2.96 1.62
N HIS A 59 -9.50 -2.53 0.99
CA HIS A 59 -8.85 -3.31 -0.06
C HIS A 59 -8.41 -4.68 0.45
N LEU A 60 -7.80 -4.75 1.64
CA LEU A 60 -7.38 -6.01 2.26
C LEU A 60 -8.59 -6.89 2.60
N ARG A 61 -9.64 -6.36 3.24
CA ARG A 61 -10.86 -7.13 3.57
C ARG A 61 -11.55 -7.67 2.32
N ASN A 62 -11.56 -6.90 1.24
CA ASN A 62 -12.23 -7.24 -0.02
C ASN A 62 -11.38 -8.07 -1.00
N GLY A 63 -10.08 -8.23 -0.75
CA GLY A 63 -9.16 -8.97 -1.62
C GLY A 63 -9.53 -10.45 -1.78
N PHE A 64 -10.01 -11.10 -0.71
CA PHE A 64 -10.46 -12.50 -0.79
C PHE A 64 -11.70 -12.70 -1.67
N LYS A 65 -12.54 -11.66 -1.75
CA LYS A 65 -13.80 -11.67 -2.52
C LYS A 65 -13.59 -11.26 -3.98
N GLY A 66 -12.37 -10.92 -4.39
CA GLY A 66 -12.09 -10.40 -5.73
C GLY A 66 -12.72 -9.04 -6.02
N ARG A 67 -13.20 -8.31 -5.00
CA ARG A 67 -13.84 -6.98 -5.15
C ARG A 67 -12.83 -5.83 -5.12
N SER A 68 -11.55 -6.17 -5.03
CA SER A 68 -10.43 -5.24 -4.95
C SER A 68 -9.26 -5.86 -5.70
N THR A 69 -8.91 -5.32 -6.88
CA THR A 69 -7.81 -5.83 -7.70
C THR A 69 -6.48 -5.79 -6.94
N ILE A 70 -6.18 -4.67 -6.27
CA ILE A 70 -4.95 -4.52 -5.47
C ILE A 70 -4.96 -5.43 -4.23
N GLY A 71 -6.08 -5.52 -3.52
CA GLY A 71 -6.20 -6.41 -2.37
C GLY A 71 -6.06 -7.88 -2.74
N ARG A 72 -6.61 -8.26 -3.90
CA ARG A 72 -6.47 -9.58 -4.48
C ARG A 72 -5.02 -9.86 -4.87
N PHE A 73 -4.38 -8.93 -5.56
CA PHE A 73 -2.98 -9.01 -5.98
C PHE A 73 -2.04 -9.20 -4.78
N ILE A 74 -2.24 -8.45 -3.70
CA ILE A 74 -1.49 -8.61 -2.44
C ILE A 74 -1.55 -10.07 -1.97
N PHE A 75 -2.74 -10.66 -1.89
CA PHE A 75 -2.89 -12.03 -1.40
C PHE A 75 -2.40 -13.11 -2.38
N CYS A 76 -2.47 -12.88 -3.69
CA CYS A 76 -1.85 -13.76 -4.68
C CYS A 76 -0.33 -13.83 -4.52
N ASN A 77 0.28 -12.75 -4.04
CA ASN A 77 1.73 -12.60 -3.88
C ASN A 77 2.19 -12.78 -2.43
N TRP A 78 1.34 -13.32 -1.56
CA TRP A 78 1.74 -13.61 -0.18
C TRP A 78 2.71 -14.82 -0.14
N PRO A 79 3.79 -14.79 0.67
CA PRO A 79 4.18 -13.76 1.64
C PRO A 79 5.10 -12.66 1.06
N THR A 80 5.48 -12.70 -0.21
CA THR A 80 6.33 -11.68 -0.85
C THR A 80 5.77 -10.27 -0.67
N SER A 81 4.45 -10.11 -0.76
CA SER A 81 3.75 -8.84 -0.56
C SER A 81 3.96 -8.19 0.82
N LEU A 82 4.44 -8.93 1.83
CA LEU A 82 4.81 -8.36 3.13
C LEU A 82 5.90 -7.28 3.02
N LYS A 83 6.68 -7.31 1.94
CA LYS A 83 7.74 -6.33 1.64
C LYS A 83 7.22 -5.11 0.86
N PHE A 84 5.98 -5.14 0.39
CA PHE A 84 5.42 -3.98 -0.32
C PHE A 84 5.34 -2.79 0.61
N THR A 85 5.56 -1.60 0.05
CA THR A 85 5.37 -0.33 0.75
C THR A 85 3.97 0.20 0.48
N VAL A 86 3.30 0.59 1.55
CA VAL A 86 2.10 1.42 1.52
C VAL A 86 2.55 2.84 1.79
N GLU A 87 2.23 3.74 0.87
CA GLU A 87 2.43 5.17 1.10
C GLU A 87 1.09 5.86 1.25
N LEU A 88 1.03 6.80 2.19
CA LEU A 88 -0.13 7.64 2.51
C LEU A 88 0.31 9.10 2.37
N MET A 89 -0.47 9.92 1.68
CA MET A 89 -0.15 11.33 1.43
C MET A 89 -1.38 12.20 1.66
N SER A 90 -1.18 13.50 1.85
CA SER A 90 -2.26 14.48 1.84
C SER A 90 -2.24 15.27 0.52
N SER A 91 -3.39 15.40 -0.12
CA SER A 91 -3.64 16.30 -1.25
C SER A 91 -3.32 17.76 -0.90
N GLN A 92 -3.36 18.11 0.39
CA GLN A 92 -3.03 19.44 0.91
C GLN A 92 -1.52 19.68 1.05
N SER A 93 -0.68 18.67 0.80
CA SER A 93 0.77 18.84 0.83
C SER A 93 1.28 19.72 -0.31
N ALA A 94 2.44 20.37 -0.10
CA ALA A 94 3.06 21.26 -1.08
C ALA A 94 3.32 20.58 -2.44
N ARG A 95 3.50 19.26 -2.47
CA ARG A 95 3.67 18.46 -3.69
C ARG A 95 2.53 18.64 -4.69
N PHE A 96 1.32 18.92 -4.21
CA PHE A 96 0.11 19.02 -5.04
C PHE A 96 -0.34 20.47 -5.26
N ALA A 97 0.51 21.46 -4.92
CA ALA A 97 0.20 22.88 -5.15
C ALA A 97 -0.06 23.20 -6.63
N THR A 98 0.66 22.53 -7.55
CA THR A 98 0.50 22.71 -9.00
C THR A 98 -0.84 22.20 -9.54
N VAL A 99 -1.54 21.38 -8.76
CA VAL A 99 -2.90 20.89 -9.05
C VAL A 99 -3.92 21.48 -8.09
N HIS A 100 -3.59 22.63 -7.49
CA HIS A 100 -4.44 23.41 -6.60
C HIS A 100 -4.99 22.62 -5.40
N HIS A 101 -4.24 21.62 -4.93
CA HIS A 101 -4.67 20.73 -3.84
C HIS A 101 -6.02 20.02 -4.08
N ASP A 102 -6.46 19.91 -5.34
CA ASP A 102 -7.67 19.16 -5.70
C ASP A 102 -7.38 17.66 -5.60
N LEU A 103 -8.17 16.95 -4.80
CA LEU A 103 -7.94 15.52 -4.51
C LEU A 103 -7.96 14.65 -5.78
N ASN A 104 -8.93 14.91 -6.67
CA ASN A 104 -9.03 14.14 -7.92
C ASN A 104 -7.87 14.46 -8.86
N ALA A 105 -7.44 15.73 -8.93
CA ALA A 105 -6.30 16.14 -9.73
C ALA A 105 -4.98 15.62 -9.15
N ALA A 106 -4.86 15.52 -7.82
CA ALA A 106 -3.70 14.94 -7.15
C ALA A 106 -3.59 13.43 -7.43
N GLU A 107 -4.70 12.67 -7.37
CA GLU A 107 -4.72 11.27 -7.79
C GLU A 107 -4.29 11.11 -9.25
N ARG A 108 -4.89 11.89 -10.16
CA ARG A 108 -4.51 11.88 -11.58
C ARG A 108 -3.03 12.25 -11.78
N HIS A 109 -2.53 13.24 -11.05
CA HIS A 109 -1.13 13.65 -11.12
C HIS A 109 -0.19 12.51 -10.72
N LEU A 110 -0.52 11.77 -9.65
CA LEU A 110 0.24 10.59 -9.26
C LEU A 110 0.17 9.48 -10.32
N ILE A 111 -1.01 9.19 -10.87
CA ILE A 111 -1.19 8.15 -11.90
C ILE A 111 -0.39 8.50 -13.16
N LEU A 112 -0.43 9.75 -13.61
CA LEU A 112 0.32 10.21 -14.78
C LEU A 112 1.83 10.13 -14.59
N ASN A 113 2.33 10.47 -13.40
CA ASN A 113 3.77 10.47 -13.14
C ASN A 113 4.34 9.06 -12.97
N HIS A 114 3.55 8.12 -12.44
CA HIS A 114 4.03 6.80 -12.04
C HIS A 114 3.59 5.67 -12.94
N SER A 115 2.59 5.89 -13.80
CA SER A 115 1.98 4.87 -14.65
C SER A 115 1.73 3.53 -13.93
N PRO A 116 0.98 3.52 -12.81
CA PRO A 116 0.81 2.34 -11.98
C PRO A 116 0.16 1.17 -12.71
N CYS A 117 0.55 -0.05 -12.33
CA CYS A 117 0.19 -1.29 -13.03
C CYS A 117 -1.33 -1.53 -13.12
N PHE A 118 -2.10 -1.16 -12.09
CA PHE A 118 -3.50 -1.56 -11.93
C PHE A 118 -4.52 -0.40 -12.01
N ASN A 119 -4.11 0.82 -12.35
CA ASN A 119 -5.06 1.95 -12.55
C ASN A 119 -5.60 2.02 -14.00
N GLU A 120 -6.11 0.92 -14.53
CA GLU A 120 -6.47 0.78 -15.96
C GLU A 120 -7.44 1.86 -16.50
N VAL A 121 -8.35 2.39 -15.67
CA VAL A 121 -9.34 3.39 -16.11
C VAL A 121 -8.73 4.78 -16.32
N LEU A 122 -7.80 5.19 -15.46
CA LEU A 122 -7.20 6.52 -15.46
C LEU A 122 -5.78 6.54 -16.00
N ASN A 123 -5.25 5.37 -16.37
CA ASN A 123 -3.91 5.20 -16.90
C ASN A 123 -3.99 4.63 -18.32
N SER A 124 -3.68 5.47 -19.32
CA SER A 124 -3.70 5.06 -20.73
C SER A 124 -2.55 4.12 -21.11
N GLN A 125 -1.47 4.09 -20.32
CA GLN A 125 -0.29 3.27 -20.56
C GLN A 125 0.21 2.68 -19.22
N PRO A 126 -0.50 1.71 -18.63
CA PRO A 126 -0.06 1.06 -17.41
C PRO A 126 1.27 0.37 -17.59
N THR A 127 2.17 0.57 -16.62
CA THR A 127 3.43 -0.17 -16.57
C THR A 127 3.10 -1.66 -16.49
N PRO A 128 3.70 -2.51 -17.34
CA PRO A 128 3.49 -3.94 -17.27
C PRO A 128 3.88 -4.49 -15.89
N LEU A 129 3.03 -5.36 -15.34
CA LEU A 129 3.36 -6.05 -14.09
C LEU A 129 4.64 -6.90 -14.28
N PRO A 130 5.68 -6.73 -13.44
CA PRO A 130 6.90 -7.53 -13.57
C PRO A 130 6.63 -9.04 -13.43
N ALA A 131 7.32 -9.85 -14.24
CA ALA A 131 7.11 -11.30 -14.34
C ALA A 131 7.31 -12.08 -13.03
N ARG A 132 8.01 -11.50 -12.05
CA ARG A 132 8.20 -12.08 -10.72
C ARG A 132 6.92 -12.12 -9.87
N TYR A 133 5.89 -11.36 -10.24
CA TYR A 133 4.63 -11.32 -9.50
C TYR A 133 3.56 -12.18 -10.17
N ALA A 134 2.78 -12.86 -9.34
CA ALA A 134 1.54 -13.48 -9.76
C ALA A 134 0.50 -12.41 -10.11
N SER A 135 -0.29 -12.63 -11.15
CA SER A 135 -1.40 -11.74 -11.51
C SER A 135 -2.52 -11.80 -10.44
N SER A 136 -3.37 -10.77 -10.40
CA SER A 136 -4.56 -10.74 -9.55
C SER A 136 -5.56 -11.89 -9.83
N ASN A 137 -5.53 -12.46 -11.04
CA ASN A 137 -6.36 -13.60 -11.43
C ASN A 137 -5.83 -14.96 -10.95
N THR A 138 -4.61 -15.01 -10.41
CA THR A 138 -3.99 -16.24 -9.91
C THR A 138 -4.75 -16.78 -8.68
N GLN A 139 -4.68 -18.10 -8.46
CA GLN A 139 -5.25 -18.73 -7.26
C GLN A 139 -4.53 -18.26 -5.98
N LEU A 140 -5.29 -17.98 -4.92
CA LEU A 140 -4.70 -17.66 -3.62
C LEU A 140 -4.04 -18.90 -3.00
N LEU A 141 -2.78 -18.75 -2.64
CA LEU A 141 -2.01 -19.75 -1.90
C LEU A 141 -2.00 -19.49 -0.39
N CYS A 142 -2.33 -18.27 0.04
CA CYS A 142 -2.38 -17.90 1.44
C CYS A 142 -3.68 -18.35 2.14
N SER A 143 -3.71 -18.20 3.47
CA SER A 143 -4.96 -18.36 4.22
C SER A 143 -5.99 -17.30 3.81
N ARG A 144 -7.26 -17.71 3.72
CA ARG A 144 -8.41 -16.79 3.52
C ARG A 144 -8.92 -16.15 4.82
N ASN A 145 -8.09 -16.12 5.85
CA ASN A 145 -8.42 -15.55 7.15
C ASN A 145 -7.47 -14.38 7.43
N LEU A 146 -8.02 -13.16 7.44
CA LEU A 146 -7.24 -11.93 7.64
C LEU A 146 -6.49 -11.93 8.97
N ASN A 147 -7.09 -12.43 10.06
CA ASN A 147 -6.42 -12.51 11.36
C ASN A 147 -5.22 -13.47 11.33
N LYS A 148 -5.29 -14.55 10.53
CA LYS A 148 -4.13 -15.43 10.34
C LYS A 148 -3.01 -14.73 9.57
N LEU A 149 -3.34 -13.94 8.54
CA LEU A 149 -2.35 -13.15 7.79
C LEU A 149 -1.73 -12.04 8.65
N ILE A 150 -2.50 -11.38 9.51
CA ILE A 150 -1.98 -10.39 10.48
C ILE A 150 -0.96 -11.06 11.42
N ARG A 151 -1.24 -12.26 11.94
CA ARG A 151 -0.26 -13.01 12.76
C ARG A 151 0.99 -13.44 11.99
N GLU A 152 0.86 -13.69 10.68
CA GLU A 152 2.00 -13.97 9.82
C GLU A 152 2.85 -12.70 9.58
N ALA A 153 2.20 -11.55 9.38
CA ALA A 153 2.88 -10.24 9.31
C ALA A 153 3.60 -9.90 10.62
N GLU A 154 2.96 -10.11 11.77
CA GLU A 154 3.54 -9.89 13.10
C GLU A 154 4.77 -10.78 13.33
N ARG A 155 4.72 -12.05 12.90
CA ARG A 155 5.87 -12.96 12.93
C ARG A 155 7.01 -12.46 12.03
N ALA A 156 6.70 -11.95 10.84
CA ALA A 156 7.70 -11.40 9.93
C ALA A 156 8.37 -10.15 10.52
N VAL A 157 7.62 -9.23 11.12
CA VAL A 157 8.17 -8.04 11.80
C VAL A 157 9.13 -8.44 12.92
N ARG A 158 8.72 -9.34 13.82
CA ARG A 158 9.59 -9.84 14.90
C ARG A 158 10.86 -10.52 14.39
N ALA A 159 10.76 -11.27 13.29
CA ALA A 159 11.91 -11.94 12.69
C ALA A 159 12.92 -10.92 12.13
N ASP A 160 12.45 -9.84 11.52
CA ASP A 160 13.32 -8.78 11.02
C ASP A 160 13.96 -7.96 12.15
N GLU A 161 13.20 -7.63 13.20
CA GLU A 161 13.73 -6.98 14.40
C GLU A 161 14.84 -7.82 15.07
N LYS A 162 14.63 -9.14 15.16
CA LYS A 162 15.65 -10.06 15.67
C LYS A 162 16.89 -10.09 14.77
N ARG A 163 16.73 -10.04 13.45
CA ARG A 163 17.87 -10.02 12.51
C ARG A 163 18.69 -8.75 12.68
N VAL A 164 18.04 -7.59 12.74
CA VAL A 164 18.69 -6.30 12.98
C VAL A 164 19.42 -6.28 14.32
N TRP A 165 18.86 -6.89 15.37
CA TRP A 165 19.52 -6.99 16.67
C TRP A 165 20.78 -7.88 16.65
N LEU A 166 20.83 -8.92 15.82
CA LEU A 166 21.99 -9.81 15.69
C LEU A 166 23.10 -9.22 14.81
N GLU A 167 22.77 -8.26 13.94
CA GLU A 167 23.70 -7.59 13.02
C GLU A 167 24.33 -6.33 13.63
N ASN A 168 23.84 -5.87 14.78
CA ASN A 168 24.40 -4.76 15.58
C ASN A 168 25.16 -5.29 16.80
#